data_AF-A0A1S2LQ95-F1
#
_entry.id   AF-A0A1S2LQ95-F1
#
_cell.length_a   1.000
_cell.length_b   1.000
_cell.length_c   1.000
_cell.angle_alpha   90.00
_cell.angle_beta   90.00
_cell.angle_gamma   90.00
#
_symmetry.space_group_name_H-M   'P 1'
#
loop_
_entity.id
_entity.type
_entity.pdbx_description
1 polymer ?
#
loop_
_entity_poly.entity_id
_entity_poly.type
_entity_poly.pdbx_seq_one_letter_code
_entity_poly.pdbx_strand_id
1 'polypeptide(L)'
;MDYYALLSGLIGTIIGGLITWLNTRYSLNKQFKLQAQREELKELKDERIALNSVKKEINHNLIQLGATKKIMDVEKMEYINYKASNQNNNLKMDKWNKHSDIIESMDDFPLTTLQALYVNLSFEISNQMTDKKRTIKGIDQCLKASKDIEEYLKVYHPRQ
;
A
#
# COMPACT_ATOMS: atom_id res chain seq x y z
N MET A 1 28.29 49.86 45.69
CA MET A 1 27.91 48.72 44.84
C MET A 1 27.31 49.27 43.57
N ASP A 2 27.79 48.81 42.42
CA ASP A 2 27.49 49.41 41.13
C ASP A 2 26.12 48.92 40.62
N TYR A 3 25.05 49.59 41.05
CA TYR A 3 23.66 49.24 40.76
C TYR A 3 23.40 49.15 39.24
N TYR A 4 24.12 49.95 38.45
CA TYR A 4 24.07 49.94 37.00
C TYR A 4 24.63 48.66 36.37
N ALA A 5 25.67 48.06 36.96
CA ALA A 5 26.24 46.80 36.50
C ALA A 5 25.30 45.61 36.76
N LEU A 6 24.61 45.61 37.91
CA LEU A 6 23.59 44.59 38.23
C LEU A 6 22.35 44.73 37.34
N LEU A 7 21.87 45.95 37.11
CA LEU A 7 20.69 46.20 36.26
C LEU A 7 20.95 45.83 34.79
N SER A 8 22.13 46.19 34.26
CA SER A 8 22.54 45.86 32.89
C SER A 8 22.73 44.35 32.69
N GLY A 9 23.28 43.63 33.67
CA GLY A 9 23.39 42.17 33.64
C GLY A 9 22.02 41.47 33.65
N LEU A 10 21.05 42.01 34.38
CA LEU A 10 19.69 41.48 34.46
C LEU A 10 18.91 41.73 33.15
N ILE A 11 19.04 42.93 32.57
CA ILE A 11 18.48 43.27 31.26
C ILE A 11 19.10 42.40 30.15
N GLY A 12 20.42 42.22 30.16
CA GLY A 12 21.13 41.36 29.20
C GLY A 12 20.65 39.90 29.26
N THR A 13 20.39 39.40 30.46
CA THR A 13 19.85 38.04 30.67
C THR A 13 18.42 37.89 30.16
N ILE A 14 17.56 38.89 30.39
CA ILE A 14 16.17 38.88 29.90
C ILE A 14 16.14 38.95 28.37
N ILE A 15 16.92 39.84 27.76
CA ILE A 15 17.01 39.97 26.31
C ILE A 15 17.62 38.71 25.69
N GLY A 16 18.70 38.18 26.26
CA GLY A 16 19.31 36.92 25.82
C GLY A 16 18.34 35.74 25.91
N GLY A 17 17.59 35.63 27.02
CA GLY A 17 16.55 34.63 27.20
C GLY A 17 15.41 34.74 26.19
N LEU A 18 14.95 35.97 25.91
CA LEU A 18 13.92 36.24 24.90
C LEU A 18 14.40 35.89 23.48
N ILE A 19 15.63 36.27 23.11
CA ILE A 19 16.22 35.94 21.81
C ILE A 19 16.38 34.43 21.67
N THR A 20 16.90 33.75 22.70
CA THR A 20 17.04 32.29 22.72
C THR A 20 15.69 31.60 22.62
N TRP A 21 14.67 32.10 23.32
CA TRP A 21 13.31 31.55 23.25
C TRP A 21 12.68 31.72 21.87
N LEU A 22 12.81 32.91 21.26
CA LEU A 22 12.33 33.17 19.90
C LEU A 22 13.03 32.28 18.86
N ASN A 23 14.36 32.18 18.94
CA ASN A 23 15.15 31.32 18.05
C ASN A 23 14.80 29.84 18.23
N THR A 24 14.64 29.39 19.47
CA THR A 24 14.23 28.01 19.78
C THR A 24 12.83 27.73 19.24
N ARG A 25 11.86 28.61 19.47
CA ARG A 25 10.49 28.46 18.98
C ARG A 25 10.44 28.42 17.45
N TYR A 26 11.17 29.30 16.77
CA TYR A 26 11.25 29.31 15.32
C TYR A 26 11.92 28.04 14.77
N SER A 27 13.03 27.61 15.39
CA SER A 27 13.74 26.38 15.01
C SER A 27 12.87 25.14 15.19
N LEU A 28 12.19 25.00 16.33
CA LEU A 28 11.28 23.88 16.61
C LEU A 28 10.12 23.84 15.60
N ASN A 29 9.48 24.98 15.34
CA ASN A 29 8.40 25.04 14.34
C ASN A 29 8.89 24.62 12.94
N LYS A 30 10.11 25.05 12.55
CA LYS A 30 10.72 24.63 11.29
C LYS A 30 11.01 23.13 11.27
N GLN A 31 11.50 22.56 12.37
CA GLN A 31 11.77 21.13 12.49
C GLN A 31 10.49 20.30 12.42
N PHE A 32 9.44 20.68 13.15
CA PHE A 32 8.14 19.99 13.08
C PHE A 32 7.55 20.04 11.67
N LYS A 33 7.64 21.19 10.99
CA LYS A 33 7.18 21.30 9.60
C LYS A 33 7.96 20.38 8.65
N LEU A 34 9.29 20.34 8.79
CA LEU A 34 10.12 19.45 7.98
C LEU A 34 9.88 17.98 8.30
N GLN A 35 9.58 17.65 9.55
CA GLN A 35 9.25 16.30 9.97
C GLN A 35 7.91 15.85 9.37
N ALA A 36 6.87 16.68 9.47
CA ALA A 36 5.57 16.40 8.86
C ALA A 36 5.69 16.16 7.35
N GLN A 37 6.46 17.01 6.64
CA GLN A 37 6.71 16.82 5.21
C GLN A 37 7.45 15.51 4.87
N ARG A 38 8.36 15.07 5.75
CA ARG A 38 9.07 13.80 5.56
C ARG A 38 8.19 12.60 5.85
N GLU A 39 7.31 12.70 6.83
CA GLU A 39 6.31 11.68 7.14
C GLU A 39 5.34 11.50 5.98
N GLU A 40 4.79 12.59 5.44
CA GLU A 40 3.93 12.56 4.25
C GLU A 40 4.62 11.94 3.03
N LEU A 41 5.87 12.32 2.75
CA LEU A 41 6.64 11.71 1.65
C LEU A 41 6.93 10.23 1.88
N LYS A 42 7.11 9.83 3.14
CA LYS A 42 7.35 8.43 3.49
C LYS A 42 6.07 7.61 3.33
N GLU A 43 4.93 8.12 3.79
CA GLU A 43 3.61 7.51 3.60
C GLU A 43 3.34 7.28 2.11
N LEU A 44 3.44 8.33 1.28
CA LEU A 44 3.25 8.21 -0.17
C LEU A 44 4.19 7.19 -0.84
N LYS A 45 5.42 7.06 -0.31
CA LYS A 45 6.38 6.07 -0.82
C LYS A 45 5.98 4.66 -0.41
N ASP A 46 5.56 4.46 0.83
CA ASP A 46 5.15 3.17 1.36
C ASP A 46 3.86 2.69 0.67
N GLU A 47 2.89 3.58 0.45
CA GLU A 47 1.69 3.33 -0.35
C GLU A 47 2.02 2.90 -1.78
N ARG A 48 2.91 3.65 -2.45
CA ARG A 48 3.38 3.30 -3.81
C ARG A 48 4.05 1.93 -3.83
N ILE A 49 4.86 1.59 -2.83
CA ILE A 49 5.51 0.28 -2.74
C ILE A 49 4.46 -0.82 -2.56
N ALA A 50 3.51 -0.63 -1.65
CA ALA A 50 2.40 -1.56 -1.39
C ALA A 50 1.61 -1.85 -2.65
N LEU A 51 1.11 -0.81 -3.33
CA LEU A 51 0.32 -0.94 -4.57
C LEU A 51 1.11 -1.63 -5.69
N ASN A 52 2.38 -1.29 -5.90
CA ASN A 52 3.20 -1.95 -6.93
C ASN A 52 3.51 -3.41 -6.59
N SER A 53 3.68 -3.72 -5.31
CA SER A 53 3.92 -5.09 -4.83
C SER A 53 2.69 -5.97 -5.06
N VAL A 54 1.52 -5.48 -4.67
CA VAL A 54 0.22 -6.14 -4.92
C VAL A 54 -0.07 -6.26 -6.40
N LYS A 55 0.16 -5.22 -7.21
CA LYS A 55 -0.02 -5.28 -8.66
C LYS A 55 0.82 -6.39 -9.33
N LYS A 56 2.07 -6.58 -8.91
CA LYS A 56 2.92 -7.67 -9.43
C LYS A 56 2.34 -9.04 -9.08
N GLU A 57 1.78 -9.20 -7.89
CA GLU A 57 1.08 -10.41 -7.47
C GLU A 57 -0.19 -10.66 -8.29
N ILE A 58 -1.01 -9.62 -8.51
CA ILE A 58 -2.20 -9.70 -9.37
C ILE A 58 -1.82 -10.16 -10.78
N ASN A 59 -0.76 -9.60 -11.36
CA ASN A 59 -0.28 -10.01 -12.68
C ASN A 59 0.18 -11.47 -12.72
N HIS A 60 0.87 -11.95 -11.68
CA HIS A 60 1.22 -13.37 -11.55
C HIS A 60 -0.05 -14.23 -11.52
N ASN A 61 -1.04 -13.87 -10.69
CA ASN A 61 -2.29 -14.61 -10.57
C ASN A 61 -3.10 -14.59 -11.87
N LEU A 62 -3.14 -13.46 -12.58
CA LEU A 62 -3.77 -13.35 -13.89
C LEU A 62 -3.18 -14.33 -14.91
N ILE A 63 -1.85 -14.47 -14.94
CA ILE A 63 -1.17 -15.45 -15.82
C ILE A 63 -1.57 -16.88 -15.43
N GLN A 64 -1.58 -17.21 -14.13
CA GLN A 64 -1.95 -18.55 -13.65
C GLN A 64 -3.42 -18.89 -13.94
N LEU A 65 -4.34 -17.96 -13.71
CA LEU A 65 -5.76 -18.14 -14.02
C LEU A 65 -5.98 -18.24 -15.53
N GLY A 66 -5.27 -17.45 -16.34
CA GLY A 66 -5.31 -17.55 -17.80
C GLY A 66 -4.83 -18.92 -18.31
N ALA A 67 -3.74 -19.44 -17.74
CA ALA A 67 -3.25 -20.79 -18.05
C ALA A 67 -4.27 -21.86 -17.64
N THR A 68 -4.86 -21.73 -16.44
CA THR A 68 -5.90 -22.63 -15.94
C THR A 68 -7.12 -22.63 -16.86
N LYS A 69 -7.63 -21.46 -17.23
CA LYS A 69 -8.73 -21.31 -18.19
C LYS A 69 -8.43 -22.00 -19.52
N LYS A 70 -7.21 -21.82 -20.05
CA LYS A 70 -6.80 -22.44 -21.31
C LYS A 70 -6.83 -23.97 -21.23
N ILE A 71 -6.33 -24.55 -20.13
CA ILE A 71 -6.41 -26.00 -19.88
C ILE A 71 -7.86 -26.45 -19.82
N MET A 72 -8.71 -25.75 -19.05
CA MET A 72 -10.13 -26.07 -18.95
C MET A 72 -10.86 -26.02 -20.28
N ASP A 73 -10.53 -25.05 -21.15
CA ASP A 73 -11.13 -24.92 -22.47
C ASP A 73 -10.67 -26.03 -23.43
N VAL A 74 -9.38 -26.37 -23.43
CA VAL A 74 -8.80 -27.42 -24.30
C VAL A 74 -9.31 -28.80 -23.91
N GLU A 75 -9.27 -29.11 -22.61
CA GLU A 75 -9.66 -30.41 -22.06
C GLU A 75 -11.18 -30.51 -21.80
N LYS A 76 -11.94 -29.44 -22.10
CA LYS A 76 -13.39 -29.33 -21.85
C LYS A 76 -13.78 -29.65 -20.39
N MET A 77 -12.95 -29.20 -19.46
CA MET A 77 -13.16 -29.39 -18.02
C MET A 77 -13.96 -28.22 -17.46
N GLU A 78 -15.01 -28.52 -16.70
CA GLU A 78 -15.75 -27.49 -15.94
C GLU A 78 -15.16 -27.25 -14.55
N TYR A 79 -14.33 -28.17 -14.07
CA TYR A 79 -13.79 -28.18 -12.72
C TYR A 79 -12.41 -28.84 -12.65
N ILE A 80 -11.52 -28.29 -11.81
CA ILE A 80 -10.20 -28.86 -11.49
C ILE A 80 -10.10 -29.05 -9.98
N ASN A 81 -9.70 -30.26 -9.58
CA ASN A 81 -9.32 -30.59 -8.21
C ASN A 81 -7.81 -30.83 -8.14
N TYR A 82 -7.07 -29.87 -7.60
CA TYR A 82 -5.61 -29.95 -7.52
C TYR A 82 -5.15 -31.00 -6.49
N LYS A 83 -5.90 -31.19 -5.40
CA LYS A 83 -5.64 -32.26 -4.42
C LYS A 83 -5.67 -33.65 -5.05
N ALA A 84 -6.66 -33.90 -5.92
CA ALA A 84 -6.80 -35.21 -6.57
C ALA A 84 -5.66 -35.50 -7.56
N SER A 85 -5.04 -34.47 -8.13
CA SER A 85 -3.92 -34.60 -9.07
C SER A 85 -2.54 -34.50 -8.42
N ASN A 86 -2.47 -34.44 -7.07
CA ASN A 86 -1.24 -34.18 -6.31
C ASN A 86 -0.48 -32.94 -6.83
N GLN A 87 -1.24 -31.94 -7.27
CA GLN A 87 -0.73 -30.64 -7.68
C GLN A 87 -1.20 -29.58 -6.68
N ASN A 88 -0.56 -28.42 -6.68
CA ASN A 88 -1.04 -27.25 -5.97
C ASN A 88 -1.48 -26.19 -6.97
N ASN A 89 -2.47 -25.37 -6.61
CA ASN A 89 -2.63 -24.12 -7.32
C ASN A 89 -1.41 -23.21 -7.05
N ASN A 90 -0.96 -22.51 -8.09
CA ASN A 90 0.20 -21.64 -8.03
C ASN A 90 -0.20 -20.17 -7.79
N LEU A 91 -1.39 -19.96 -7.22
CA LEU A 91 -1.91 -18.64 -6.88
C LEU A 91 -1.19 -18.09 -5.64
N LYS A 92 -1.06 -16.76 -5.56
CA LYS A 92 -0.33 -16.06 -4.50
C LYS A 92 -1.21 -15.02 -3.81
N MET A 93 -0.92 -14.80 -2.53
CA MET A 93 -1.53 -13.78 -1.68
C MET A 93 -0.55 -13.16 -0.67
N ASP A 94 0.74 -13.47 -0.78
CA ASP A 94 1.74 -13.06 0.20
C ASP A 94 1.95 -11.53 0.23
N LYS A 95 1.79 -10.86 -0.91
CA LYS A 95 1.90 -9.39 -1.00
C LYS A 95 0.67 -8.71 -0.45
N TRP A 96 -0.53 -9.22 -0.76
CA TRP A 96 -1.75 -8.72 -0.14
C TRP A 96 -1.70 -8.83 1.38
N ASN A 97 -1.42 -10.02 1.91
CA ASN A 97 -1.38 -10.24 3.37
C ASN A 97 -0.35 -9.35 4.08
N LYS A 98 0.68 -8.90 3.37
CA LYS A 98 1.73 -8.01 3.91
C LYS A 98 1.37 -6.53 3.86
N HIS A 99 0.55 -6.11 2.91
CA HIS A 99 0.34 -4.70 2.57
C HIS A 99 -1.13 -4.27 2.62
N SER A 100 -2.05 -5.16 2.99
CA SER A 100 -3.48 -4.87 3.03
C SER A 100 -3.81 -3.74 4.00
N ASP A 101 -3.14 -3.69 5.15
CA ASP A 101 -3.28 -2.61 6.14
C ASP A 101 -3.01 -1.23 5.54
N ILE A 102 -1.90 -1.08 4.80
CA ILE A 102 -1.51 0.17 4.15
C ILE A 102 -2.53 0.54 3.06
N ILE A 103 -2.97 -0.42 2.25
CA ILE A 103 -3.91 -0.17 1.15
C ILE A 103 -5.32 0.13 1.69
N GLU A 104 -5.72 -0.51 2.78
CA GLU A 104 -7.01 -0.29 3.43
C GLU A 104 -7.09 1.06 4.14
N SER A 105 -5.95 1.66 4.50
CA SER A 105 -5.89 3.03 5.03
C SER A 105 -5.82 4.13 3.98
N MET A 106 -5.69 3.80 2.69
CA MET A 106 -5.62 4.81 1.63
C MET A 106 -6.99 5.46 1.41
N ASP A 107 -7.02 6.78 1.44
CA ASP A 107 -8.21 7.54 1.05
C ASP A 107 -8.50 7.33 -0.45
N ASP A 108 -9.78 7.24 -0.81
CA ASP A 108 -10.28 7.14 -2.20
C ASP A 108 -9.82 5.94 -3.04
N PHE A 109 -9.05 4.98 -2.49
CA PHE A 109 -8.70 3.77 -3.22
C PHE A 109 -9.92 2.81 -3.34
N PRO A 110 -10.27 2.32 -4.54
CA PRO A 110 -11.43 1.44 -4.74
C PRO A 110 -11.19 0.01 -4.22
N LEU A 111 -11.23 -0.15 -2.90
CA LEU A 111 -10.95 -1.39 -2.18
C LEU A 111 -11.83 -2.58 -2.57
N THR A 112 -13.10 -2.33 -2.92
CA THR A 112 -14.10 -3.38 -3.11
C THR A 112 -13.68 -4.41 -4.17
N THR A 113 -13.11 -3.97 -5.29
CA THR A 113 -12.64 -4.89 -6.34
C THR A 113 -11.49 -5.75 -5.83
N LEU A 114 -10.51 -5.13 -5.16
CA LEU A 114 -9.30 -5.78 -4.68
C LEU A 114 -9.61 -6.80 -3.57
N GLN A 115 -10.44 -6.44 -2.60
CA GLN A 115 -10.88 -7.36 -1.55
C GLN A 115 -11.67 -8.53 -2.13
N ALA A 116 -12.58 -8.28 -3.08
CA ALA A 116 -13.34 -9.35 -3.72
C ALA A 116 -12.45 -10.31 -4.53
N LEU A 117 -11.35 -9.83 -5.12
CA LEU A 117 -10.34 -10.68 -5.75
C LEU A 117 -9.68 -11.59 -4.71
N TYR A 118 -9.16 -11.01 -3.64
CA TYR A 118 -8.39 -11.76 -2.63
C TYR A 118 -9.24 -12.73 -1.80
N VAL A 119 -10.52 -12.45 -1.60
CA VAL A 119 -11.47 -13.42 -1.03
C VAL A 119 -11.63 -14.64 -1.94
N ASN A 120 -11.76 -14.42 -3.26
CA ASN A 120 -11.89 -15.55 -4.21
C ASN A 120 -10.60 -16.35 -4.31
N LEU A 121 -9.44 -15.68 -4.39
CA LEU A 121 -8.13 -16.35 -4.40
C LEU A 121 -7.90 -17.16 -3.12
N SER A 122 -8.27 -16.61 -1.95
CA SER A 122 -8.19 -17.31 -0.67
C SER A 122 -9.00 -18.59 -0.69
N PHE A 123 -10.24 -18.52 -1.18
CA PHE A 123 -11.08 -19.71 -1.32
C PHE A 123 -10.42 -20.77 -2.20
N GLU A 124 -9.89 -20.41 -3.36
CA GLU A 124 -9.25 -21.38 -4.27
C GLU A 124 -7.98 -21.98 -3.65
N ILE A 125 -7.12 -21.17 -3.04
CA ILE A 125 -5.91 -21.60 -2.34
C ILE A 125 -6.24 -22.55 -1.19
N SER A 126 -7.19 -22.22 -0.33
CA SER A 126 -7.55 -23.07 0.81
C SER A 126 -8.22 -24.38 0.38
N ASN A 127 -9.09 -24.32 -0.61
CA ASN A 127 -9.84 -25.50 -1.03
C ASN A 127 -9.07 -26.39 -2.02
N GLN A 128 -8.05 -25.85 -2.70
CA GLN A 128 -7.27 -26.51 -3.75
C GLN A 128 -8.16 -27.06 -4.87
N MET A 129 -9.14 -26.26 -5.26
CA MET A 129 -10.06 -26.55 -6.33
C MET A 129 -10.52 -25.26 -7.01
N THR A 130 -10.85 -25.34 -8.30
CA THR A 130 -11.43 -24.22 -9.04
C THR A 130 -12.44 -24.72 -10.06
N ASP A 131 -13.43 -23.87 -10.34
CA ASP A 131 -14.42 -24.09 -11.39
C ASP A 131 -14.26 -23.03 -12.48
N LYS A 132 -14.80 -23.32 -13.66
CA LYS A 132 -14.63 -22.46 -14.84
C LYS A 132 -15.17 -21.05 -14.61
N LYS A 133 -16.31 -20.94 -13.91
CA LYS A 133 -16.97 -19.67 -13.62
C LYS A 133 -16.14 -18.82 -12.66
N ARG A 134 -15.56 -19.42 -11.62
CA ARG A 134 -14.65 -18.76 -10.68
C ARG A 134 -13.37 -18.34 -11.37
N THR A 135 -12.77 -19.18 -12.20
CA THR A 135 -11.57 -18.84 -12.97
C THR A 135 -11.82 -17.60 -13.85
N ILE A 136 -12.93 -17.57 -14.59
CA ILE A 136 -13.30 -16.40 -15.41
C ILE A 136 -13.54 -15.16 -14.55
N LYS A 137 -14.24 -15.29 -13.42
CA LYS A 137 -14.47 -14.19 -12.48
C LYS A 137 -13.16 -13.66 -11.90
N GLY A 138 -12.24 -14.54 -11.53
CA GLY A 138 -10.92 -14.17 -11.02
C GLY A 138 -10.09 -13.40 -12.05
N ILE A 139 -10.16 -13.80 -13.33
CA ILE A 139 -9.51 -13.06 -14.43
C ILE A 139 -10.08 -11.64 -14.55
N ASP A 140 -11.40 -11.49 -14.57
CA ASP A 140 -12.06 -10.19 -14.64
C ASP A 140 -11.69 -9.28 -13.45
N GLN A 141 -11.71 -9.84 -12.25
CA GLN A 141 -11.31 -9.15 -11.03
C GLN A 141 -9.83 -8.74 -11.05
N CYS A 142 -8.93 -9.60 -11.53
CA CYS A 142 -7.52 -9.25 -11.71
C CYS A 142 -7.35 -8.07 -12.67
N LEU A 143 -8.04 -8.08 -13.82
CA LEU A 143 -7.97 -7.01 -14.80
C LEU A 143 -8.48 -5.69 -14.23
N LYS A 144 -9.64 -5.73 -13.55
CA LYS A 144 -10.24 -4.55 -12.94
C LYS A 144 -9.37 -4.00 -11.80
N ALA A 145 -8.91 -4.85 -10.88
CA ALA A 145 -8.03 -4.44 -9.79
C ALA A 145 -6.70 -3.86 -10.28
N SER A 146 -6.10 -4.46 -11.32
CA SER A 146 -4.88 -3.91 -11.95
C SER A 146 -5.13 -2.52 -12.54
N LYS A 147 -6.28 -2.30 -13.18
CA LYS A 147 -6.66 -1.01 -13.73
C LYS A 147 -6.88 0.03 -12.62
N ASP A 148 -7.63 -0.34 -11.58
CA ASP A 148 -7.91 0.49 -10.41
C ASP A 148 -6.59 0.98 -9.76
N ILE A 149 -5.61 0.08 -9.57
CA ILE A 149 -4.26 0.41 -9.07
C ILE A 149 -3.52 1.35 -10.03
N GLU A 150 -3.59 1.12 -11.33
CA GLU A 150 -2.92 1.98 -12.32
C GLU A 150 -3.48 3.38 -12.37
N GLU A 151 -4.80 3.53 -12.30
CA GLU A 151 -5.46 4.83 -12.28
C GLU A 151 -5.12 5.58 -11.01
N TYR A 152 -5.18 4.93 -9.85
CA TYR A 152 -4.80 5.54 -8.58
C TYR A 152 -3.34 6.01 -8.58
N LEU A 153 -2.40 5.16 -9.03
CA LEU A 153 -0.98 5.51 -9.12
C LEU A 153 -0.72 6.67 -10.09
N LYS A 154 -1.52 6.85 -11.14
CA LYS A 154 -1.37 7.97 -12.08
C LYS A 154 -1.82 9.30 -11.47
N VAL A 155 -2.93 9.29 -10.73
CA VAL A 155 -3.53 10.50 -10.16
C VAL A 155 -2.77 10.96 -8.92
N TYR A 156 -2.50 10.04 -7.99
CA TYR A 156 -1.99 10.37 -6.66
C TYR A 156 -0.48 10.14 -6.49
N HIS A 157 0.15 9.43 -7.43
CA HIS A 157 1.59 9.20 -7.41
C HIS A 157 2.25 9.39 -8.78
N PRO A 158 2.08 10.55 -9.46
CA PRO A 158 2.71 10.79 -10.75
C PRO A 158 4.23 10.59 -10.66
N ARG A 159 4.84 10.06 -11.73
CA ARG A 159 6.30 9.86 -11.80
C ARG A 159 6.98 11.21 -11.55
N GLN A 160 7.74 11.30 -10.45
CA GLN A 160 8.73 12.35 -10.25
C GLN A 160 9.95 12.04 -11.13
#